data_AF-A0A6B3FDG1-F1
#
_entry.id   AF-A0A6B3FDG1-F1
#
_cell.length_a   1.000
_cell.length_b   1.000
_cell.length_c   1.000
_cell.angle_alpha   90.00
_cell.angle_beta   90.00
_cell.angle_gamma   90.00
#
_symmetry.space_group_name_H-M   'P 1'
#
loop_
_entity.id
_entity.type
_entity.pdbx_description
1 polymer ?
#
loop_
_entity_poly.entity_id
_entity_poly.type
_entity_poly.pdbx_seq_one_letter_code
_entity_poly.pdbx_strand_id
1 'polypeptide(L)' 'DTRDDLGGLNLSTVPKVFVECGNMRDPKDAALLTAASWRQKAAQGLADGIAGHLKG' A
#
# COMPACT_ATOMS: atom_id res chain seq x y z
N ASP A 1 -12.17 14.99 1.29
CA ASP A 1 -12.48 14.60 -0.10
C ASP A 1 -12.20 13.12 -0.25
N THR A 2 -13.10 12.36 -0.90
CA THR A 2 -13.02 10.90 -1.04
C THR A 2 -13.11 10.57 -2.52
N ARG A 3 -12.13 9.83 -3.04
CA ARG A 3 -12.14 9.37 -4.44
C ARG A 3 -13.13 8.22 -4.64
N ASP A 4 -13.83 8.23 -5.76
CA ASP A 4 -14.86 7.25 -6.15
C ASP A 4 -14.58 6.61 -7.53
N ASP A 5 -13.33 6.71 -8.00
CA ASP A 5 -12.89 6.20 -9.30
C ASP A 5 -12.33 4.76 -9.22
N LEU A 6 -12.19 4.21 -8.02
CA LEU A 6 -11.62 2.88 -7.78
C LEU A 6 -12.71 1.86 -7.43
N GLY A 7 -13.20 1.13 -8.44
CA GLY A 7 -14.25 0.12 -8.25
C GLY A 7 -13.96 -0.91 -7.16
N GLY A 8 -12.68 -1.31 -6.99
CA GLY A 8 -12.27 -2.23 -5.93
C GLY A 8 -12.42 -1.69 -4.50
N LEU A 9 -12.36 -0.36 -4.34
CA LEU A 9 -12.67 0.34 -3.09
C LEU A 9 -14.17 0.60 -2.96
N ASN A 10 -14.80 1.15 -4.00
CA ASN A 10 -16.21 1.53 -3.98
C ASN A 10 -17.16 0.38 -3.67
N LEU A 11 -16.82 -0.83 -4.13
CA LEU A 11 -17.64 -2.04 -3.93
C LEU A 11 -17.34 -2.76 -2.61
N SER A 12 -16.41 -2.28 -1.79
CA SER A 12 -16.03 -2.94 -0.54
C SER A 12 -17.09 -2.71 0.54
N THR A 13 -17.60 -3.78 1.15
CA THR A 13 -18.51 -3.73 2.30
C THR A 13 -17.80 -3.93 3.64
N VAL A 14 -16.47 -3.99 3.62
CA VAL A 14 -15.57 -4.17 4.78
C VAL A 14 -14.44 -3.13 4.71
N PRO A 15 -13.73 -2.85 5.83
CA PRO A 15 -12.58 -1.97 5.82
C PRO A 15 -11.56 -2.39 4.75
N LYS A 16 -11.19 -1.45 3.89
CA LYS A 16 -10.24 -1.66 2.79
C LYS A 16 -9.51 -0.38 2.49
N VAL A 17 -8.22 -0.51 2.18
CA VAL A 17 -7.38 0.56 1.65
C VAL A 17 -6.64 0.08 0.41
N PHE A 18 -6.28 1.01 -0.47
CA PHE A 18 -5.36 0.78 -1.57
C PHE A 18 -4.10 1.61 -1.31
N VAL A 19 -2.94 0.96 -1.26
CA VAL A 19 -1.67 1.62 -0.93
C VAL A 19 -0.80 1.65 -2.18
N GLU A 20 -0.53 2.86 -2.67
CA GLU A 20 0.51 3.11 -3.66
C GLU A 20 1.87 3.15 -2.96
N CYS A 21 2.69 2.11 -3.11
CA CYS A 21 3.98 2.01 -2.41
C CYS A 21 5.08 2.92 -3.01
N GLY A 22 4.87 3.50 -4.19
CA GLY A 22 5.81 4.41 -4.84
C GLY A 22 5.44 4.63 -6.31
N ASN A 23 6.12 5.57 -6.96
CA ASN A 23 5.91 5.88 -8.37
C ASN A 23 6.92 5.15 -9.26
N MET A 24 6.49 4.13 -10.01
CA MET A 24 7.38 3.38 -10.91
C MET A 24 7.96 4.20 -12.08
N ARG A 25 7.43 5.39 -12.37
CA ARG A 25 7.99 6.31 -13.37
C ARG A 25 9.10 7.19 -12.78
N ASP A 26 9.20 7.30 -11.46
CA ASP A 26 10.31 7.96 -10.79
C ASP A 26 11.49 6.97 -10.67
N PRO A 27 12.69 7.28 -11.18
CA PRO A 27 13.82 6.35 -11.15
C PRO A 27 14.27 5.96 -9.73
N LYS A 28 14.10 6.83 -8.73
CA LYS A 28 14.50 6.56 -7.34
C LYS A 28 13.53 5.56 -6.71
N ASP A 29 12.24 5.81 -6.84
CA ASP A 29 11.21 4.88 -6.38
C ASP A 29 11.32 3.54 -7.12
N ALA A 30 11.61 3.56 -8.43
CA ALA A 30 11.79 2.34 -9.19
C ALA A 30 12.96 1.48 -8.74
N ALA A 31 14.09 2.10 -8.41
CA ALA A 31 15.22 1.40 -7.82
C ALA A 31 14.84 0.74 -6.48
N LEU A 32 14.05 1.43 -5.65
CA LEU A 32 13.56 0.88 -4.37
C LEU A 32 12.57 -0.27 -4.59
N LEU A 33 11.54 -0.08 -5.42
CA LEU A 33 10.49 -1.07 -5.68
C LEU A 33 11.03 -2.36 -6.33
N THR A 34 12.14 -2.26 -7.08
CA THR A 34 12.81 -3.42 -7.68
C THR A 34 13.85 -4.08 -6.76
N ALA A 35 14.30 -3.42 -5.70
CA ALA A 35 15.22 -3.99 -4.72
C ALA A 35 14.51 -4.96 -3.75
N ALA A 36 15.02 -6.19 -3.63
CA ALA A 36 14.43 -7.23 -2.78
C ALA A 36 14.37 -6.81 -1.29
N SER A 37 15.44 -6.21 -0.78
CA SER A 37 15.52 -5.74 0.61
C SER A 37 14.48 -4.65 0.91
N TRP A 38 14.25 -3.74 -0.03
CA TRP A 38 13.26 -2.68 0.15
C TRP A 38 11.84 -3.23 0.05
N ARG A 39 11.55 -4.17 -0.87
CA ARG A 39 10.24 -4.85 -0.90
C ARG A 39 9.94 -5.54 0.42
N GLN A 40 10.93 -6.19 1.03
CA GLN A 40 10.76 -6.80 2.36
C GLN A 40 10.46 -5.75 3.44
N LYS A 41 11.14 -4.59 3.40
CA LYS A 41 10.87 -3.47 4.32
C LYS A 41 9.43 -2.93 4.15
N ALA A 42 8.99 -2.73 2.91
CA ALA A 42 7.63 -2.27 2.63
C ALA A 42 6.58 -3.29 3.11
N ALA A 43 6.81 -4.58 2.84
CA ALA A 43 5.94 -5.66 3.32
C ALA A 43 5.83 -5.70 4.85
N GLN A 44 6.95 -5.52 5.57
CA GLN A 44 6.94 -5.44 7.03
C GLN A 44 6.11 -4.26 7.52
N GLY A 45 6.29 -3.07 6.93
CA GLY A 45 5.49 -1.89 7.28
C GLY A 45 4.00 -2.08 7.03
N LEU A 46 3.62 -2.75 5.94
CA LEU A 46 2.22 -3.11 5.67
C LEU A 46 1.68 -4.09 6.72
N ALA A 47 2.46 -5.13 7.08
CA ALA A 47 2.07 -6.10 8.10
C ALA A 47 1.89 -5.43 9.48
N ASP A 48 2.81 -4.56 9.86
CA ASP A 48 2.75 -3.82 11.13
C ASP A 48 1.53 -2.89 11.17
N GLY A 49 1.24 -2.19 10.07
CA GLY A 49 0.06 -1.32 9.95
C GLY A 49 -1.26 -2.10 10.04
N ILE A 50 -1.37 -3.24 9.34
CA ILE A 50 -2.54 -4.13 9.43
C ILE A 50 -2.69 -4.66 10.86
N ALA A 51 -1.61 -5.15 11.46
CA ALA A 51 -1.62 -5.67 12.83
C ALA A 51 -2.00 -4.58 13.85
N GLY A 52 -1.56 -3.33 13.64
CA GLY A 52 -1.97 -2.18 14.43
C GLY A 52 -3.48 -1.93 14.33
N HIS A 53 -4.01 -1.83 13.11
CA HIS A 53 -5.44 -1.63 12.88
C HIS A 53 -6.33 -2.70 13.54
N LEU A 54 -5.90 -3.97 13.52
CA LEU A 54 -6.65 -5.08 14.12
C LEU A 54 -6.63 -5.10 15.65
N LYS A 55 -5.67 -4.40 16.29
CA LYS A 55 -5.56 -4.33 17.75
C LYS A 55 -6.39 -3.19 18.38
N GLY A 56 -6.87 -2.24 17.58
CA GLY A 56 -7.48 -0.99 18.05
C GLY A 56 -6.45 0.04 18.49
#